data_AF-A0A1B8XXF0-F1
#
_entry.id   AF-A0A1B8XXF0-F1
#
_cell.length_a   1.000
_cell.length_b   1.000
_cell.length_c   1.000
_cell.angle_alpha   90.00
_cell.angle_beta   90.00
_cell.angle_gamma   90.00
#
_symmetry.space_group_name_H-M   'P 1'
#
loop_
_entity.id
_entity.type
_entity.pdbx_description
1 polymer ?
#
loop_
_entity_poly.entity_id
_entity_poly.type
_entity_poly.pdbx_seq_one_letter_code
_entity_poly.pdbx_strand_id
1 'polypeptide(L)'
;MNQITELHSINQITELHSMNRTTEHHTLNKTTELNSLNQPTELYSLNQITKLHSLKEITELHSLKEITELHSMNKTTELHSLNSNTELHTLNQNTELHSLNQNTELHSLNQNNELHSLNLTTNTELHSLNQNNELHSLNLTTQLHSLNKTTELHSLNRNTELHSLNQNTELHSLNQNNELHSLNKNIELHSLNSNTELHSLNQNTELHSLNKNTELHSLNQNTELHSLNKNTELHSLNQNTELHSLNQNTELHSLNQNTELHSLNKNTELHSLNLNTELHSLNQNTELHSLNKNTELHSLNQNTELHSLNKNTELHSLD
;
A
#
# COMPACT_ATOMS: atom_id res chain seq x y z
N MET A 1 -20.23 -18.74 -33.71
CA MET A 1 -19.48 -19.86 -34.34
C MET A 1 -19.10 -20.84 -33.24
N ASN A 2 -19.30 -22.16 -33.41
CA ASN A 2 -19.31 -23.11 -32.29
C ASN A 2 -17.97 -23.83 -32.02
N GLN A 3 -17.00 -23.78 -32.92
CA GLN A 3 -15.62 -24.21 -32.69
C GLN A 3 -14.74 -23.71 -33.85
N ILE A 4 -13.62 -23.04 -33.56
CA ILE A 4 -12.60 -22.66 -34.56
C ILE A 4 -11.26 -23.16 -34.02
N THR A 5 -10.55 -24.00 -34.77
CA THR A 5 -9.25 -24.50 -34.29
C THR A 5 -8.22 -23.38 -34.26
N GLU A 6 -8.13 -22.61 -35.33
CA GLU A 6 -7.14 -21.53 -35.45
C GLU A 6 -7.74 -20.36 -36.24
N LEU A 7 -7.51 -19.14 -35.76
CA LEU A 7 -7.90 -17.91 -36.44
C LEU A 7 -6.69 -16.97 -36.53
N HIS A 8 -6.17 -16.78 -37.75
CA HIS A 8 -4.94 -16.01 -37.98
C HIS A 8 -5.13 -14.49 -37.80
N SER A 9 -6.12 -13.88 -38.44
CA SER A 9 -6.34 -12.44 -38.24
C SER A 9 -7.73 -12.03 -38.67
N ILE A 10 -8.35 -11.17 -37.87
CA ILE A 10 -9.51 -10.40 -38.30
C ILE A 10 -9.15 -8.91 -38.23
N ASN A 11 -9.16 -8.27 -39.41
CA ASN A 11 -8.71 -6.88 -39.54
C ASN A 11 -9.73 -5.86 -39.03
N GLN A 12 -11.01 -6.03 -39.38
CA GLN A 12 -12.08 -5.10 -39.02
C GLN A 12 -13.39 -5.84 -38.81
N ILE A 13 -14.03 -5.61 -37.67
CA ILE A 13 -15.41 -6.02 -37.40
C ILE A 13 -16.15 -4.82 -36.82
N THR A 14 -17.40 -4.60 -37.23
CA THR A 14 -18.25 -3.63 -36.53
C THR A 14 -18.72 -4.21 -35.21
N GLU A 15 -19.38 -5.37 -35.25
CA GLU A 15 -19.93 -6.02 -34.07
C GLU A 15 -19.68 -7.53 -34.13
N LEU A 16 -19.16 -8.09 -33.03
CA LEU A 16 -19.03 -9.54 -32.84
C LEU A 16 -19.76 -9.95 -31.55
N HIS A 17 -20.84 -10.72 -31.73
CA HIS A 17 -21.70 -11.08 -30.61
C HIS A 17 -21.10 -12.17 -29.70
N SER A 18 -20.49 -13.21 -30.27
CA SER A 18 -19.79 -14.22 -29.47
C SER A 18 -18.83 -15.05 -30.30
N MET A 19 -17.72 -15.43 -29.69
CA MET A 19 -16.79 -16.42 -30.21
C MET A 19 -16.42 -17.39 -29.08
N ASN A 20 -16.71 -18.67 -29.30
CA ASN A 20 -16.58 -19.72 -28.29
C ASN A 20 -15.55 -20.76 -28.75
N ARG A 21 -14.72 -21.23 -27.82
CA ARG A 21 -13.88 -22.43 -27.96
C ARG A 21 -12.95 -22.34 -29.17
N THR A 22 -11.93 -21.50 -29.04
CA THR A 22 -10.85 -21.38 -30.02
C THR A 22 -9.54 -21.88 -29.44
N THR A 23 -8.78 -22.69 -30.18
CA THR A 23 -7.46 -23.14 -29.69
C THR A 23 -6.50 -21.96 -29.75
N GLU A 24 -6.32 -21.36 -30.93
CA GLU A 24 -5.39 -20.24 -31.13
C GLU A 24 -6.06 -19.09 -31.88
N HIS A 25 -5.88 -17.87 -31.37
CA HIS A 25 -6.28 -16.65 -32.05
C HIS A 25 -5.12 -15.66 -32.09
N HIS A 26 -4.63 -15.36 -33.29
CA HIS A 26 -3.43 -14.55 -33.47
C HIS A 26 -3.70 -13.04 -33.34
N THR A 27 -4.66 -12.45 -34.06
CA THR A 27 -4.93 -10.99 -33.90
C THR A 27 -6.35 -10.56 -34.27
N LEU A 28 -7.02 -9.81 -33.39
CA LEU A 28 -8.23 -9.02 -33.71
C LEU A 28 -7.85 -7.55 -33.68
N ASN A 29 -7.88 -6.86 -34.83
CA ASN A 29 -7.20 -5.57 -34.95
C ASN A 29 -8.07 -4.34 -34.71
N LYS A 30 -9.30 -4.30 -35.23
CA LYS A 30 -10.22 -3.16 -35.04
C LYS A 30 -11.63 -3.68 -34.87
N THR A 31 -12.22 -3.44 -33.71
CA THR A 31 -13.60 -3.87 -33.42
C THR A 31 -14.35 -2.76 -32.71
N THR A 32 -15.51 -2.34 -33.21
CA THR A 32 -16.32 -1.36 -32.47
C THR A 32 -16.90 -2.00 -31.22
N GLU A 33 -17.49 -3.19 -31.34
CA GLU A 33 -18.15 -3.86 -30.22
C GLU A 33 -17.89 -5.37 -30.25
N LEU A 34 -17.37 -5.89 -29.15
CA LEU A 34 -17.16 -7.32 -28.91
C LEU A 34 -17.88 -7.72 -27.62
N ASN A 35 -18.93 -8.53 -27.75
CA ASN A 35 -19.77 -8.89 -26.62
C ASN A 35 -19.16 -10.02 -25.78
N SER A 36 -18.62 -11.07 -26.39
CA SER A 36 -18.01 -12.15 -25.61
C SER A 36 -16.96 -12.97 -26.37
N LEU A 37 -15.85 -13.24 -25.69
CA LEU A 37 -14.92 -14.33 -26.00
C LEU A 37 -14.91 -15.31 -24.84
N ASN A 38 -15.18 -16.59 -25.12
CA ASN A 38 -15.33 -17.60 -24.09
C ASN A 38 -14.51 -18.86 -24.42
N GLN A 39 -13.69 -19.28 -23.47
CA GLN A 39 -12.82 -20.46 -23.57
C GLN A 39 -11.80 -20.45 -24.73
N PRO A 40 -11.12 -19.33 -25.06
CA PRO A 40 -9.91 -19.40 -25.87
C PRO A 40 -8.78 -20.07 -25.07
N THR A 41 -8.03 -20.98 -25.71
CA THR A 41 -6.82 -21.53 -25.07
C THR A 41 -5.71 -20.49 -25.11
N GLU A 42 -5.40 -19.97 -26.30
CA GLU A 42 -4.33 -18.99 -26.49
C GLU A 42 -4.82 -17.83 -27.36
N LEU A 43 -4.66 -16.60 -26.84
CA LEU A 43 -5.04 -15.37 -27.53
C LEU A 43 -3.85 -14.41 -27.53
N TYR A 44 -3.27 -14.20 -28.71
CA TYR A 44 -2.06 -13.39 -28.86
C TYR A 44 -2.34 -11.90 -28.74
N SER A 45 -3.34 -11.37 -29.46
CA SER A 45 -3.56 -9.93 -29.47
C SER A 45 -5.00 -9.52 -29.78
N LEU A 46 -5.59 -8.68 -28.91
CA LEU A 46 -6.73 -7.83 -29.25
C LEU A 46 -6.28 -6.37 -29.28
N ASN A 47 -6.50 -5.68 -30.40
CA ASN A 47 -6.13 -4.29 -30.59
C ASN A 47 -7.36 -3.45 -30.94
N GLN A 48 -7.34 -2.16 -30.58
CA GLN A 48 -8.27 -1.12 -31.03
C GLN A 48 -9.73 -1.54 -30.95
N ILE A 49 -10.15 -1.96 -29.75
CA ILE A 49 -11.54 -2.33 -29.47
C ILE A 49 -12.22 -1.17 -28.75
N THR A 50 -13.31 -0.62 -29.28
CA THR A 50 -14.01 0.45 -28.57
C THR A 50 -14.72 -0.09 -27.32
N LYS A 51 -15.52 -1.17 -27.46
CA LYS A 51 -16.22 -1.79 -26.33
C LYS A 51 -16.00 -3.29 -26.30
N LEU A 52 -15.49 -3.79 -25.20
CA LEU A 52 -15.36 -5.22 -24.89
C LEU A 52 -16.17 -5.54 -23.64
N HIS A 53 -17.25 -6.32 -23.79
CA HIS A 53 -18.12 -6.64 -22.66
C HIS A 53 -17.58 -7.78 -21.79
N SER A 54 -17.08 -8.87 -22.38
CA SER A 54 -16.63 -10.01 -21.57
C SER A 54 -15.55 -10.87 -22.22
N LEU A 55 -14.52 -11.17 -21.43
CA LEU A 55 -13.53 -12.21 -21.66
C LEU A 55 -13.66 -13.27 -20.55
N LYS A 56 -13.82 -14.54 -20.92
CA LYS A 56 -14.10 -15.60 -19.94
C LYS A 56 -13.30 -16.89 -20.20
N GLU A 57 -12.75 -17.44 -19.12
CA GLU A 57 -12.09 -18.76 -19.10
C GLU A 57 -10.96 -18.86 -20.13
N ILE A 58 -10.09 -17.86 -20.15
CA ILE A 58 -8.92 -17.80 -21.04
C ILE A 58 -7.75 -18.51 -20.37
N THR A 59 -7.04 -19.40 -21.07
CA THR A 59 -5.80 -19.96 -20.49
C THR A 59 -4.69 -18.92 -20.57
N GLU A 60 -4.33 -18.48 -21.78
CA GLU A 60 -3.24 -17.53 -21.99
C GLU A 60 -3.66 -16.36 -22.88
N LEU A 61 -3.39 -15.15 -22.40
CA LEU A 61 -3.63 -13.90 -23.11
C LEU A 61 -2.35 -13.05 -23.16
N HIS A 62 -1.75 -12.91 -24.35
CA HIS A 62 -0.50 -12.19 -24.47
C HIS A 62 -0.69 -10.66 -24.46
N SER A 63 -1.66 -10.13 -25.19
CA SER A 63 -1.81 -8.67 -25.26
C SER A 63 -3.23 -8.18 -25.54
N LEU A 64 -3.65 -7.20 -24.74
CA LEU A 64 -4.81 -6.36 -24.98
C LEU A 64 -4.33 -4.91 -25.10
N LYS A 65 -4.62 -4.25 -26.23
CA LYS A 65 -4.09 -2.91 -26.52
C LYS A 65 -5.17 -1.96 -27.04
N GLU A 66 -5.17 -0.72 -26.55
CA GLU A 66 -6.03 0.36 -27.05
C GLU A 66 -7.53 -0.03 -26.95
N ILE A 67 -7.96 -0.58 -25.81
CA ILE A 67 -9.38 -0.90 -25.59
C ILE A 67 -10.05 0.27 -24.86
N THR A 68 -11.03 0.96 -25.45
CA THR A 68 -11.61 2.12 -24.75
C THR A 68 -12.32 1.70 -23.46
N GLU A 69 -13.18 0.69 -23.52
CA GLU A 69 -13.98 0.21 -22.39
C GLU A 69 -13.94 -1.31 -22.30
N LEU A 70 -13.47 -1.84 -21.17
CA LEU A 70 -13.51 -3.28 -20.84
C LEU A 70 -14.38 -3.50 -19.59
N HIS A 71 -15.53 -4.15 -19.77
CA HIS A 71 -16.46 -4.38 -18.67
C HIS A 71 -16.03 -5.54 -17.75
N SER A 72 -15.61 -6.68 -18.32
CA SER A 72 -15.26 -7.81 -17.48
C SER A 72 -14.23 -8.74 -18.11
N MET A 73 -13.28 -9.18 -17.30
CA MET A 73 -12.42 -10.30 -17.59
C MET A 73 -12.40 -11.25 -16.38
N ASN A 74 -12.73 -12.51 -16.63
CA ASN A 74 -12.98 -13.50 -15.57
C ASN A 74 -12.33 -14.84 -15.90
N LYS A 75 -11.53 -15.37 -14.97
CA LYS A 75 -10.77 -16.63 -15.13
C LYS A 75 -9.78 -16.55 -16.28
N THR A 76 -8.65 -15.91 -16.03
CA THR A 76 -7.48 -15.96 -16.93
C THR A 76 -6.35 -16.66 -16.21
N THR A 77 -5.76 -17.72 -16.77
CA THR A 77 -4.60 -18.33 -16.09
C THR A 77 -3.42 -17.35 -16.16
N GLU A 78 -3.09 -16.85 -17.35
CA GLU A 78 -1.98 -15.93 -17.53
C GLU A 78 -2.36 -14.75 -18.43
N LEU A 79 -2.18 -13.53 -17.93
CA LEU A 79 -2.28 -12.29 -18.71
C LEU A 79 -0.90 -11.60 -18.73
N HIS A 80 -0.27 -11.57 -19.91
CA HIS A 80 1.05 -10.94 -20.07
C HIS A 80 0.95 -9.41 -20.09
N SER A 81 0.02 -8.85 -20.86
CA SER A 81 -0.11 -7.40 -20.96
C SER A 81 -1.53 -6.91 -21.23
N LEU A 82 -1.97 -5.94 -20.42
CA LEU A 82 -3.13 -5.11 -20.69
C LEU A 82 -2.65 -3.66 -20.73
N ASN A 83 -2.70 -3.03 -21.91
CA ASN A 83 -2.13 -1.72 -22.16
C ASN A 83 -3.14 -0.76 -22.78
N SER A 84 -3.29 0.41 -22.17
CA SER A 84 -4.04 1.55 -22.69
C SER A 84 -5.54 1.27 -22.83
N ASN A 85 -6.26 1.37 -21.71
CA ASN A 85 -7.71 1.49 -21.71
C ASN A 85 -8.19 2.81 -21.10
N THR A 86 -9.40 3.25 -21.43
CA THR A 86 -10.00 4.38 -20.70
C THR A 86 -10.59 3.87 -19.39
N GLU A 87 -11.40 2.83 -19.47
CA GLU A 87 -12.13 2.28 -18.32
C GLU A 87 -12.03 0.75 -18.26
N LEU A 88 -11.68 0.23 -17.08
CA LEU A 88 -11.76 -1.18 -16.75
C LEU A 88 -12.63 -1.38 -15.50
N HIS A 89 -13.77 -2.05 -15.68
CA HIS A 89 -14.72 -2.27 -14.58
C HIS A 89 -14.29 -3.43 -13.66
N THR A 90 -14.02 -4.61 -14.20
CA THR A 90 -13.69 -5.76 -13.35
C THR A 90 -12.68 -6.69 -14.00
N LEU A 91 -11.62 -6.99 -13.24
CA LEU A 91 -10.68 -8.07 -13.53
C LEU A 91 -10.68 -9.05 -12.35
N ASN A 92 -11.07 -10.30 -12.60
CA ASN A 92 -11.34 -11.28 -11.55
C ASN A 92 -10.76 -12.67 -11.85
N GLN A 93 -10.27 -13.36 -10.82
CA GLN A 93 -9.81 -14.75 -10.90
C GLN A 93 -8.66 -14.94 -11.88
N ASN A 94 -7.55 -14.21 -11.72
CA ASN A 94 -6.36 -14.44 -12.54
C ASN A 94 -5.26 -15.12 -11.73
N THR A 95 -4.58 -16.12 -12.31
CA THR A 95 -3.44 -16.73 -11.59
C THR A 95 -2.27 -15.76 -11.63
N GLU A 96 -1.85 -15.36 -12.83
CA GLU A 96 -0.70 -14.47 -13.03
C GLU A 96 -1.08 -13.29 -13.94
N LEU A 97 -0.78 -12.08 -13.46
CA LEU A 97 -0.88 -10.85 -14.22
C LEU A 97 0.48 -10.17 -14.26
N HIS A 98 1.15 -10.22 -15.42
CA HIS A 98 2.50 -9.67 -15.59
C HIS A 98 2.49 -8.14 -15.63
N SER A 99 1.62 -7.56 -16.46
CA SER A 99 1.58 -6.09 -16.58
C SER A 99 0.20 -5.53 -16.89
N LEU A 100 -0.21 -4.56 -16.08
CA LEU A 100 -1.36 -3.70 -16.31
C LEU A 100 -0.88 -2.25 -16.39
N ASN A 101 -0.97 -1.66 -17.58
CA ASN A 101 -0.44 -0.33 -17.89
C ASN A 101 -1.51 0.60 -18.45
N GLN A 102 -1.60 1.83 -17.93
CA GLN A 102 -2.41 2.93 -18.46
C GLN A 102 -3.92 2.62 -18.53
N ASN A 103 -4.63 2.85 -17.42
CA ASN A 103 -6.09 2.99 -17.39
C ASN A 103 -6.45 4.34 -16.76
N THR A 104 -7.47 5.05 -17.25
CA THR A 104 -7.97 6.25 -16.54
C THR A 104 -8.74 5.85 -15.29
N GLU A 105 -9.51 4.77 -15.35
CA GLU A 105 -10.30 4.28 -14.21
C GLU A 105 -10.26 2.75 -14.12
N LEU A 106 -10.03 2.24 -12.90
CA LEU A 106 -10.10 0.82 -12.59
C LEU A 106 -11.01 0.64 -11.37
N HIS A 107 -12.20 0.05 -11.58
CA HIS A 107 -13.14 -0.11 -10.48
C HIS A 107 -12.74 -1.27 -9.54
N SER A 108 -12.38 -2.44 -10.08
CA SER A 108 -12.04 -3.56 -9.21
C SER A 108 -11.06 -4.57 -9.81
N LEU A 109 -10.10 -4.97 -8.98
CA LEU A 109 -9.18 -6.08 -9.23
C LEU A 109 -9.27 -7.09 -8.08
N ASN A 110 -9.76 -8.29 -8.38
CA ASN A 110 -10.15 -9.29 -7.38
C ASN A 110 -9.52 -10.67 -7.64
N GLN A 111 -9.15 -11.37 -6.57
CA GLN A 111 -8.76 -12.80 -6.62
C GLN A 111 -7.60 -13.07 -7.61
N ASN A 112 -6.48 -12.34 -7.45
CA ASN A 112 -5.28 -12.60 -8.25
C ASN A 112 -4.20 -13.23 -7.38
N ASN A 113 -3.54 -14.30 -7.83
CA ASN A 113 -2.47 -14.87 -7.02
C ASN A 113 -1.23 -13.96 -7.09
N GLU A 114 -0.74 -13.68 -8.30
CA GLU A 114 0.47 -12.88 -8.51
C GLU A 114 0.20 -11.73 -9.48
N LEU A 115 0.57 -10.52 -9.06
CA LEU A 115 0.57 -9.32 -9.89
C LEU A 115 1.97 -8.72 -9.89
N HIS A 116 2.68 -8.82 -11.03
CA HIS A 116 4.05 -8.31 -11.13
C HIS A 116 4.11 -6.78 -11.24
N SER A 117 3.27 -6.15 -12.07
CA SER A 117 3.31 -4.70 -12.24
C SER A 117 1.93 -4.11 -12.54
N LEU A 118 1.49 -3.20 -11.67
CA LEU A 118 0.35 -2.32 -11.89
C LEU A 118 0.82 -0.86 -11.99
N ASN A 119 0.67 -0.26 -13.17
CA ASN A 119 1.11 1.08 -13.47
C ASN A 119 -0.03 1.92 -14.06
N LEU A 120 -0.61 2.77 -13.20
CA LEU A 120 -1.69 3.68 -13.56
C LEU A 120 -1.15 5.11 -13.54
N THR A 121 -0.98 5.71 -14.73
CA THR A 121 -0.51 7.10 -14.85
C THR A 121 -1.63 7.97 -15.39
N THR A 122 -1.78 9.17 -14.82
CA THR A 122 -2.77 10.24 -15.09
C THR A 122 -4.12 10.13 -14.37
N ASN A 123 -4.27 10.82 -13.24
CA ASN A 123 -5.55 11.08 -12.56
C ASN A 123 -6.44 9.83 -12.40
N THR A 124 -5.83 8.72 -12.00
CA THR A 124 -6.45 7.40 -12.01
C THR A 124 -7.02 7.02 -10.64
N GLU A 125 -8.31 6.76 -10.55
CA GLU A 125 -8.89 6.20 -9.33
C GLU A 125 -8.93 4.68 -9.42
N LEU A 126 -8.31 4.01 -8.44
CA LEU A 126 -8.51 2.59 -8.19
C LEU A 126 -9.47 2.44 -7.02
N HIS A 127 -10.66 1.90 -7.27
CA HIS A 127 -11.67 1.80 -6.21
C HIS A 127 -11.41 0.62 -5.27
N SER A 128 -11.05 -0.55 -5.79
CA SER A 128 -10.82 -1.72 -4.94
C SER A 128 -9.79 -2.70 -5.48
N LEU A 129 -8.89 -3.12 -4.60
CA LEU A 129 -7.95 -4.22 -4.82
C LEU A 129 -8.14 -5.24 -3.70
N ASN A 130 -8.59 -6.46 -4.02
CA ASN A 130 -9.03 -7.41 -2.99
C ASN A 130 -8.65 -8.87 -3.26
N GLN A 131 -8.24 -9.58 -2.21
CA GLN A 131 -7.81 -10.99 -2.25
C GLN A 131 -6.66 -11.21 -3.24
N ASN A 132 -5.55 -10.50 -3.06
CA ASN A 132 -4.34 -10.75 -3.86
C ASN A 132 -3.25 -11.35 -2.98
N ASN A 133 -2.50 -12.35 -3.44
CA ASN A 133 -1.45 -12.91 -2.59
C ASN A 133 -0.22 -12.00 -2.66
N GLU A 134 0.33 -11.79 -3.85
CA GLU A 134 1.57 -11.04 -4.05
C GLU A 134 1.41 -9.93 -5.08
N LEU A 135 1.82 -8.71 -4.70
CA LEU A 135 1.90 -7.55 -5.57
C LEU A 135 3.33 -7.02 -5.59
N HIS A 136 4.08 -7.23 -6.67
CA HIS A 136 5.49 -6.84 -6.71
C HIS A 136 5.69 -5.33 -6.87
N SER A 137 4.91 -4.68 -7.74
CA SER A 137 5.05 -3.24 -8.00
C SER A 137 3.71 -2.57 -8.24
N LEU A 138 3.39 -1.59 -7.40
CA LEU A 138 2.27 -0.68 -7.56
C LEU A 138 2.76 0.75 -7.80
N ASN A 139 2.40 1.32 -8.94
CA ASN A 139 2.71 2.70 -9.30
C ASN A 139 1.40 3.43 -9.62
N LEU A 140 1.00 4.34 -8.75
CA LEU A 140 -0.22 5.15 -8.88
C LEU A 140 0.15 6.63 -8.79
N THR A 141 -0.74 7.52 -9.24
CA THR A 141 -0.50 8.97 -9.20
C THR A 141 -1.56 9.77 -8.45
N THR A 142 -2.59 9.10 -7.92
CA THR A 142 -3.76 9.74 -7.29
C THR A 142 -4.26 8.94 -6.08
N GLN A 143 -5.22 8.03 -6.23
CA GLN A 143 -5.90 7.43 -5.08
C GLN A 143 -6.21 5.94 -5.26
N LEU A 144 -6.04 5.19 -4.18
CA LEU A 144 -6.54 3.83 -4.01
C LEU A 144 -7.51 3.81 -2.82
N HIS A 145 -8.79 3.54 -3.07
CA HIS A 145 -9.84 3.68 -2.06
C HIS A 145 -9.93 2.51 -1.06
N SER A 146 -9.54 1.31 -1.47
CA SER A 146 -9.56 0.14 -0.59
C SER A 146 -8.60 -0.94 -1.06
N LEU A 147 -7.74 -1.38 -0.14
CA LEU A 147 -6.89 -2.56 -0.29
C LEU A 147 -7.23 -3.57 0.81
N ASN A 148 -7.77 -4.73 0.43
CA ASN A 148 -8.32 -5.71 1.38
C ASN A 148 -7.72 -7.10 1.12
N LYS A 149 -7.15 -7.75 2.14
CA LYS A 149 -6.50 -9.07 2.04
C LYS A 149 -5.45 -9.11 0.92
N THR A 150 -4.35 -8.40 1.14
CA THR A 150 -3.14 -8.53 0.32
C THR A 150 -2.01 -9.03 1.18
N THR A 151 -1.42 -10.20 0.90
CA THR A 151 -0.40 -10.80 1.76
C THR A 151 0.90 -9.99 1.71
N GLU A 152 1.41 -9.69 0.52
CA GLU A 152 2.67 -8.96 0.33
C GLU A 152 2.57 -7.90 -0.77
N LEU A 153 3.08 -6.69 -0.49
CA LEU A 153 3.27 -5.61 -1.45
C LEU A 153 4.75 -5.20 -1.44
N HIS A 154 5.53 -5.57 -2.45
CA HIS A 154 6.99 -5.37 -2.41
C HIS A 154 7.46 -3.95 -2.75
N SER A 155 6.69 -3.17 -3.51
CA SER A 155 7.07 -1.82 -3.89
C SER A 155 5.86 -0.98 -4.20
N LEU A 156 5.72 0.13 -3.48
CA LEU A 156 4.74 1.19 -3.73
C LEU A 156 5.48 2.47 -4.11
N ASN A 157 5.18 3.05 -5.28
CA ASN A 157 5.92 4.19 -5.81
C ASN A 157 4.99 5.30 -6.32
N ARG A 158 5.36 6.55 -5.99
CA ARG A 158 4.74 7.85 -6.36
C ARG A 158 3.42 8.16 -5.66
N ASN A 159 3.29 9.40 -5.15
CA ASN A 159 2.08 10.12 -4.76
C ASN A 159 0.80 9.26 -4.69
N THR A 160 0.68 8.44 -3.65
CA THR A 160 -0.53 7.63 -3.42
C THR A 160 -1.21 8.06 -2.13
N GLU A 161 -2.49 8.38 -2.22
CA GLU A 161 -3.40 8.35 -1.08
C GLU A 161 -4.05 6.97 -1.04
N LEU A 162 -3.82 6.24 0.05
CA LEU A 162 -4.33 4.89 0.25
C LEU A 162 -5.36 4.91 1.37
N HIS A 163 -6.63 4.76 1.02
CA HIS A 163 -7.70 4.65 2.00
C HIS A 163 -7.96 3.18 2.33
N SER A 164 -8.26 2.93 3.61
CA SER A 164 -8.82 1.68 4.12
C SER A 164 -8.02 0.42 3.74
N LEU A 165 -6.94 0.18 4.50
CA LEU A 165 -6.11 -1.02 4.41
C LEU A 165 -6.61 -2.07 5.42
N ASN A 166 -7.06 -3.24 4.97
CA ASN A 166 -7.68 -4.24 5.86
C ASN A 166 -7.08 -5.65 5.70
N GLN A 167 -6.60 -6.21 6.82
CA GLN A 167 -6.06 -7.56 7.00
C GLN A 167 -4.69 -7.83 6.35
N ASN A 168 -3.69 -8.04 7.22
CA ASN A 168 -2.38 -8.67 7.01
C ASN A 168 -1.71 -8.31 5.69
N THR A 169 -1.02 -7.18 5.66
CA THR A 169 -0.18 -6.76 4.54
C THR A 169 1.22 -6.46 5.05
N GLU A 170 2.21 -7.16 4.51
CA GLU A 170 3.61 -6.73 4.58
C GLU A 170 3.85 -5.78 3.41
N LEU A 171 4.23 -4.53 3.69
CA LEU A 171 4.57 -3.55 2.67
C LEU A 171 6.07 -3.27 2.72
N HIS A 172 6.75 -3.59 1.64
CA HIS A 172 8.15 -3.22 1.47
C HIS A 172 8.29 -1.98 0.59
N SER A 173 9.33 -1.19 0.88
CA SER A 173 9.88 -0.17 -0.01
C SER A 173 8.84 0.84 -0.51
N LEU A 174 8.27 1.61 0.42
CA LEU A 174 7.42 2.75 0.08
C LEU A 174 8.28 3.95 -0.36
N ASN A 175 8.10 4.40 -1.59
CA ASN A 175 8.84 5.50 -2.20
C ASN A 175 7.93 6.66 -2.62
N GLN A 176 8.31 7.88 -2.22
CA GLN A 176 7.74 9.19 -2.57
C GLN A 176 6.28 9.44 -2.12
N ASN A 177 6.11 10.34 -1.13
CA ASN A 177 4.86 11.00 -0.70
C ASN A 177 3.63 10.08 -0.63
N ASN A 178 3.48 9.34 0.47
CA ASN A 178 2.33 8.47 0.68
C ASN A 178 1.52 8.93 1.88
N GLU A 179 0.20 9.01 1.70
CA GLU A 179 -0.76 9.25 2.77
C GLU A 179 -1.58 7.96 2.92
N LEU A 180 -1.52 7.31 4.08
CA LEU A 180 -2.27 6.08 4.33
C LEU A 180 -3.29 6.34 5.44
N HIS A 181 -4.56 6.08 5.14
CA HIS A 181 -5.66 6.27 6.08
C HIS A 181 -6.30 4.95 6.49
N SER A 182 -6.64 4.84 7.78
CA SER A 182 -7.46 3.75 8.33
C SER A 182 -6.85 2.36 8.06
N LEU A 183 -5.68 2.13 8.66
CA LEU A 183 -4.94 0.87 8.57
C LEU A 183 -5.44 -0.08 9.68
N ASN A 184 -5.90 -1.29 9.34
CA ASN A 184 -6.53 -2.21 10.29
C ASN A 184 -5.93 -3.62 10.27
N LYS A 185 -5.54 -4.11 11.46
CA LYS A 185 -5.01 -5.45 11.79
C LYS A 185 -3.69 -5.83 11.12
N ASN A 186 -2.64 -5.93 11.94
CA ASN A 186 -1.32 -6.54 11.67
C ASN A 186 -0.67 -6.03 10.38
N ILE A 187 0.08 -4.93 10.50
CA ILE A 187 0.77 -4.32 9.37
C ILE A 187 2.24 -4.21 9.72
N GLU A 188 3.07 -4.69 8.81
CA GLU A 188 4.52 -4.56 8.86
C GLU A 188 4.96 -3.70 7.68
N LEU A 189 5.57 -2.54 7.96
CA LEU A 189 6.09 -1.67 6.90
C LEU A 189 7.62 -1.63 6.98
N HIS A 190 8.28 -1.94 5.86
CA HIS A 190 9.74 -1.87 5.76
C HIS A 190 10.21 -0.77 4.81
N SER A 191 11.27 -0.08 5.21
CA SER A 191 12.07 0.80 4.34
C SER A 191 11.26 1.93 3.70
N LEU A 192 10.70 2.82 4.52
CA LEU A 192 9.99 4.02 4.05
C LEU A 192 11.00 5.13 3.72
N ASN A 193 11.25 5.38 2.43
CA ASN A 193 12.36 6.23 1.98
C ASN A 193 11.94 7.66 1.55
N SER A 194 10.81 8.17 2.03
CA SER A 194 10.23 9.47 1.65
C SER A 194 9.29 10.04 2.72
N ASN A 195 8.60 11.14 2.43
CA ASN A 195 7.55 11.68 3.30
C ASN A 195 6.38 10.69 3.36
N THR A 196 6.00 10.30 4.57
CA THR A 196 4.85 9.41 4.80
C THR A 196 3.98 9.99 5.91
N GLU A 197 2.68 10.05 5.68
CA GLU A 197 1.68 10.38 6.71
C GLU A 197 0.80 9.15 6.91
N LEU A 198 0.69 8.67 8.14
CA LEU A 198 -0.18 7.54 8.48
C LEU A 198 -1.24 7.98 9.48
N HIS A 199 -2.51 7.77 9.15
CA HIS A 199 -3.63 8.09 10.03
C HIS A 199 -4.40 6.86 10.48
N SER A 200 -4.75 6.83 11.76
CA SER A 200 -5.67 5.85 12.35
C SER A 200 -5.21 4.41 12.12
N LEU A 201 -4.05 4.05 12.66
CA LEU A 201 -3.57 2.67 12.64
C LEU A 201 -4.18 1.91 13.82
N ASN A 202 -4.76 0.74 13.55
CA ASN A 202 -5.45 -0.06 14.55
C ASN A 202 -4.91 -1.49 14.60
N GLN A 203 -4.50 -1.93 15.80
CA GLN A 203 -4.04 -3.27 16.18
C GLN A 203 -2.74 -3.74 15.50
N ASN A 204 -1.65 -3.80 16.29
CA ASN A 204 -0.34 -4.37 15.97
C ASN A 204 0.29 -3.78 14.70
N THR A 205 1.15 -2.79 14.88
CA THR A 205 1.92 -2.19 13.79
C THR A 205 3.40 -2.27 14.09
N GLU A 206 4.18 -2.77 13.14
CA GLU A 206 5.64 -2.77 13.20
C GLU A 206 6.19 -1.97 12.00
N LEU A 207 6.96 -0.92 12.30
CA LEU A 207 7.56 -0.07 11.25
C LEU A 207 9.09 -0.11 11.34
N HIS A 208 9.76 -0.41 10.24
CA HIS A 208 11.23 -0.44 10.16
C HIS A 208 11.80 0.57 9.17
N SER A 209 12.89 1.22 9.58
CA SER A 209 13.79 2.01 8.72
C SER A 209 13.08 3.14 7.95
N LEU A 210 12.64 4.16 8.68
CA LEU A 210 11.96 5.35 8.14
C LEU A 210 12.98 6.48 7.93
N ASN A 211 13.21 6.93 6.69
CA ASN A 211 14.48 7.59 6.34
C ASN A 211 14.41 9.10 6.02
N LYS A 212 13.25 9.78 6.12
CA LYS A 212 13.15 11.23 5.79
C LYS A 212 12.21 12.05 6.67
N ASN A 213 10.89 11.90 6.52
CA ASN A 213 9.89 12.61 7.31
C ASN A 213 8.70 11.68 7.51
N THR A 214 8.27 11.50 8.75
CA THR A 214 7.11 10.66 9.04
C THR A 214 6.22 11.34 10.06
N GLU A 215 4.94 11.43 9.73
CA GLU A 215 3.90 11.92 10.62
C GLU A 215 2.91 10.79 10.88
N LEU A 216 2.74 10.40 12.15
CA LEU A 216 1.81 9.33 12.54
C LEU A 216 0.73 9.91 13.45
N HIS A 217 -0.53 9.72 13.08
CA HIS A 217 -1.68 10.14 13.88
C HIS A 217 -2.50 8.95 14.38
N SER A 218 -2.84 8.98 15.66
CA SER A 218 -3.83 8.07 16.28
C SER A 218 -3.46 6.59 16.09
N LEU A 219 -2.33 6.20 16.66
CA LEU A 219 -1.88 4.80 16.73
C LEU A 219 -2.59 4.09 17.90
N ASN A 220 -3.27 2.97 17.64
CA ASN A 220 -4.04 2.24 18.65
C ASN A 220 -3.61 0.76 18.77
N GLN A 221 -3.24 0.35 19.98
CA GLN A 221 -2.86 -1.01 20.40
C GLN A 221 -1.59 -1.58 19.75
N ASN A 222 -0.51 -1.66 20.54
CA ASN A 222 0.79 -2.28 20.26
C ASN A 222 1.47 -1.74 19.00
N THR A 223 2.40 -0.81 19.19
CA THR A 223 3.22 -0.26 18.10
C THR A 223 4.69 -0.44 18.42
N GLU A 224 5.44 -1.01 17.48
CA GLU A 224 6.90 -1.12 17.55
C GLU A 224 7.50 -0.36 16.37
N LEU A 225 8.34 0.64 16.67
CA LEU A 225 9.01 1.42 15.64
C LEU A 225 10.52 1.28 15.76
N HIS A 226 11.19 0.92 14.67
CA HIS A 226 12.64 0.79 14.61
C HIS A 226 13.28 1.76 13.62
N SER A 227 14.37 2.39 14.05
CA SER A 227 15.28 3.16 13.19
C SER A 227 14.57 4.28 12.41
N LEU A 228 14.00 5.23 13.16
CA LEU A 228 13.39 6.45 12.63
C LEU A 228 14.48 7.52 12.40
N ASN A 229 14.49 8.18 11.24
CA ASN A 229 15.55 9.14 10.87
C ASN A 229 14.98 10.46 10.32
N LYS A 230 15.73 11.55 10.60
CA LYS A 230 15.64 12.94 10.10
C LYS A 230 14.56 13.83 10.69
N ASN A 231 13.28 13.47 10.66
CA ASN A 231 12.20 14.16 11.38
C ASN A 231 11.02 13.20 11.60
N THR A 232 10.51 13.10 12.82
CA THR A 232 9.33 12.28 13.14
C THR A 232 8.41 13.02 14.08
N GLU A 233 7.13 13.08 13.71
CA GLU A 233 6.06 13.63 14.55
C GLU A 233 5.04 12.55 14.84
N LEU A 234 4.82 12.23 16.11
CA LEU A 234 3.85 11.22 16.53
C LEU A 234 2.77 11.87 17.40
N HIS A 235 1.51 11.70 17.01
CA HIS A 235 0.36 12.20 17.77
C HIS A 235 -0.52 11.07 18.29
N SER A 236 -0.89 11.17 19.56
CA SER A 236 -1.94 10.35 20.20
C SER A 236 -1.66 8.84 20.07
N LEU A 237 -0.58 8.37 20.68
CA LEU A 237 -0.26 6.95 20.77
C LEU A 237 -1.01 6.32 21.95
N ASN A 238 -1.71 5.22 21.72
CA ASN A 238 -2.53 4.56 22.74
C ASN A 238 -2.19 3.07 22.89
N GLN A 239 -1.88 2.66 24.14
CA GLN A 239 -1.61 1.29 24.60
C GLN A 239 -0.37 0.62 23.98
N ASN A 240 0.69 0.52 24.78
CA ASN A 240 1.96 -0.18 24.52
C ASN A 240 2.68 0.31 23.25
N THR A 241 3.67 1.18 23.44
CA THR A 241 4.54 1.63 22.36
C THR A 241 6.00 1.38 22.74
N GLU A 242 6.73 0.76 21.82
CA GLU A 242 8.17 0.57 21.92
C GLU A 242 8.85 1.28 20.75
N LEU A 243 9.72 2.24 21.05
CA LEU A 243 10.45 2.99 20.03
C LEU A 243 11.95 2.76 20.19
N HIS A 244 12.61 2.32 19.12
CA HIS A 244 14.05 2.10 19.08
C HIS A 244 14.77 3.01 18.10
N SER A 245 15.88 3.60 18.55
CA SER A 245 16.85 4.30 17.69
C SER A 245 16.23 5.44 16.87
N LEU A 246 15.66 6.42 17.57
CA LEU A 246 15.14 7.66 17.01
C LEU A 246 16.29 8.64 16.73
N ASN A 247 16.45 9.10 15.49
CA ASN A 247 17.55 9.96 15.08
C ASN A 247 17.09 11.26 14.42
N GLN A 248 17.57 12.40 14.96
CA GLN A 248 17.34 13.77 14.50
C GLN A 248 15.85 14.20 14.55
N ASN A 249 15.56 15.16 15.44
CA ASN A 249 14.28 15.86 15.58
C ASN A 249 13.05 14.94 15.72
N THR A 250 12.67 14.66 16.96
CA THR A 250 11.46 13.89 17.26
C THR A 250 10.53 14.72 18.13
N GLU A 251 9.28 14.85 17.71
CA GLU A 251 8.22 15.47 18.49
C GLU A 251 7.14 14.42 18.78
N LEU A 252 6.90 14.14 20.06
CA LEU A 252 5.88 13.19 20.47
C LEU A 252 4.81 13.88 21.31
N HIS A 253 3.56 13.76 20.90
CA HIS A 253 2.41 14.32 21.60
C HIS A 253 1.47 13.25 22.14
N SER A 254 1.13 13.37 23.43
CA SER A 254 0.05 12.61 24.08
C SER A 254 0.24 11.09 23.97
N LEU A 255 1.26 10.55 24.64
CA LEU A 255 1.45 9.10 24.75
C LEU A 255 0.67 8.56 25.95
N ASN A 256 -0.08 7.48 25.75
CA ASN A 256 -0.95 6.90 26.77
C ASN A 256 -0.71 5.40 26.98
N GLN A 257 -0.52 5.01 28.24
CA GLN A 257 -0.37 3.63 28.74
C GLN A 257 0.83 2.86 28.17
N ASN A 258 1.89 2.75 28.99
CA ASN A 258 3.12 1.99 28.76
C ASN A 258 3.90 2.39 27.50
N THR A 259 4.94 3.20 27.68
CA THR A 259 5.86 3.59 26.60
C THR A 259 7.29 3.25 27.01
N GLU A 260 8.01 2.56 26.13
CA GLU A 260 9.44 2.32 26.28
C GLU A 260 10.18 2.98 25.11
N LEU A 261 11.08 3.92 25.43
CA LEU A 261 11.88 4.64 24.44
C LEU A 261 13.37 4.32 24.63
N HIS A 262 14.01 3.83 23.57
CA HIS A 262 15.44 3.53 23.57
C HIS A 262 16.23 4.40 22.58
N SER A 263 17.35 4.94 23.06
CA SER A 263 18.37 5.58 22.23
C SER A 263 17.82 6.76 21.40
N LEU A 264 17.35 7.78 22.10
CA LEU A 264 16.87 9.05 21.52
C LEU A 264 18.06 9.96 21.18
N ASN A 265 18.19 10.41 19.93
CA ASN A 265 19.33 11.21 19.47
C ASN A 265 18.92 12.60 18.93
N LYS A 266 19.65 13.65 19.32
CA LYS A 266 19.56 15.07 18.91
C LYS A 266 18.15 15.65 18.70
N ASN A 267 17.74 16.50 19.66
CA ASN A 267 16.49 17.28 19.68
C ASN A 267 15.24 16.41 19.78
N THR A 268 14.78 16.18 21.00
CA THR A 268 13.53 15.47 21.28
C THR A 268 12.62 16.35 22.13
N GLU A 269 11.39 16.53 21.69
CA GLU A 269 10.34 17.22 22.45
C GLU A 269 9.22 16.22 22.77
N LEU A 270 8.97 15.99 24.06
CA LEU A 270 7.92 15.08 24.53
C LEU A 270 6.86 15.85 25.29
N HIS A 271 5.60 15.75 24.85
CA HIS A 271 4.47 16.38 25.52
C HIS A 271 3.48 15.35 26.07
N SER A 272 3.08 15.53 27.32
CA SER A 272 1.96 14.82 27.97
C SER A 272 2.12 13.29 27.96
N LEU A 273 3.12 12.80 28.70
CA LEU A 273 3.40 11.38 28.91
C LEU A 273 2.52 10.81 30.04
N ASN A 274 1.80 9.70 29.82
CA ASN A 274 0.81 9.18 30.78
C ASN A 274 1.01 7.69 31.12
N LEU A 275 0.77 7.32 32.40
CA LEU A 275 0.76 5.95 32.97
C LEU A 275 1.90 5.02 32.48
N ASN A 276 3.06 5.10 33.15
CA ASN A 276 4.28 4.30 32.96
C ASN A 276 5.07 4.62 31.68
N THR A 277 6.22 5.27 31.86
CA THR A 277 7.18 5.56 30.79
C THR A 277 8.59 5.20 31.25
N GLU A 278 9.29 4.40 30.45
CA GLU A 278 10.71 4.09 30.63
C GLU A 278 11.50 4.73 29.49
N LEU A 279 12.44 5.61 29.85
CA LEU A 279 13.33 6.26 28.87
C LEU A 279 14.77 5.83 29.10
N HIS A 280 15.40 5.28 28.07
CA HIS A 280 16.79 4.83 28.09
C HIS A 280 17.66 5.61 27.11
N SER A 281 18.79 6.14 27.62
CA SER A 281 19.85 6.77 26.81
C SER A 281 19.36 7.95 25.97
N LEU A 282 19.04 9.07 26.63
CA LEU A 282 18.70 10.33 25.95
C LEU A 282 19.96 11.13 25.62
N ASN A 283 20.11 11.54 24.37
CA ASN A 283 21.22 12.38 23.90
C ASN A 283 20.85 13.88 23.86
N GLN A 284 21.76 14.71 23.37
CA GLN A 284 21.71 16.19 23.41
C GLN A 284 20.35 16.83 23.05
N ASN A 285 19.93 17.81 23.87
CA ASN A 285 18.73 18.66 23.74
C ASN A 285 17.40 17.89 23.83
N THR A 286 16.93 17.63 25.05
CA THR A 286 15.60 17.04 25.28
C THR A 286 14.73 17.99 26.08
N GLU A 287 13.52 18.25 25.61
CA GLU A 287 12.49 19.00 26.35
C GLU A 287 11.36 18.05 26.74
N LEU A 288 11.10 17.91 28.04
CA LEU A 288 10.02 17.06 28.57
C LEU A 288 8.95 17.92 29.25
N HIS A 289 7.73 17.85 28.74
CA HIS A 289 6.58 18.60 29.27
C HIS A 289 5.50 17.66 29.83
N SER A 290 5.09 17.91 31.07
CA SER A 290 3.93 17.29 31.73
C SER A 290 4.02 15.75 31.80
N LEU A 291 4.94 15.26 32.64
CA LEU A 291 5.12 13.84 32.95
C LEU A 291 4.13 13.38 34.03
N ASN A 292 3.33 12.36 33.74
CA ASN A 292 2.36 11.80 34.69
C ASN A 292 2.89 10.54 35.42
N LYS A 293 2.07 9.98 36.31
CA LYS A 293 2.41 8.95 37.31
C LYS A 293 3.33 7.80 36.77
N ASN A 294 4.51 7.66 37.38
CA ASN A 294 5.57 6.65 37.15
C ASN A 294 6.40 6.87 35.87
N THR A 295 7.53 7.57 36.01
CA THR A 295 8.54 7.71 34.95
C THR A 295 9.89 7.26 35.48
N GLU A 296 10.56 6.38 34.75
CA GLU A 296 11.95 6.00 35.00
C GLU A 296 12.83 6.57 33.88
N LEU A 297 13.86 7.33 34.28
CA LEU A 297 14.80 7.96 33.37
C LEU A 297 16.21 7.40 33.60
N HIS A 298 16.79 6.79 32.58
CA HIS A 298 18.14 6.23 32.63
C HIS A 298 19.09 6.93 31.66
N SER A 299 20.25 7.36 32.19
CA SER A 299 21.38 7.91 31.42
C SER A 299 21.01 9.11 30.54
N LEU A 300 20.81 10.26 31.20
CA LEU A 300 20.55 11.56 30.58
C LEU A 300 21.87 12.27 30.25
N ASN A 301 22.04 12.75 29.01
CA ASN A 301 23.20 13.55 28.56
C ASN A 301 22.88 15.07 28.53
N GLN A 302 23.87 15.90 28.20
CA GLN A 302 23.82 17.37 28.27
C GLN A 302 22.58 18.03 27.61
N ASN A 303 21.97 18.99 28.33
CA ASN A 303 20.82 19.83 27.96
C ASN A 303 19.44 19.12 27.97
N THR A 304 19.01 18.66 29.15
CA THR A 304 17.60 18.26 29.38
C THR A 304 16.86 19.34 30.14
N GLU A 305 15.72 19.80 29.61
CA GLU A 305 14.77 20.66 30.31
C GLU A 305 13.53 19.87 30.73
N LEU A 306 13.17 19.97 32.01
CA LEU A 306 12.02 19.26 32.59
C LEU A 306 10.98 20.26 33.08
N HIS A 307 9.76 20.17 32.56
CA HIS A 307 8.64 21.03 32.95
C HIS A 307 7.47 20.22 33.51
N SER A 308 7.01 20.58 34.71
CA SER A 308 5.82 20.02 35.37
C SER A 308 5.87 18.49 35.60
N LEU A 309 6.75 18.06 36.52
CA LEU A 309 6.85 16.67 37.00
C LEU A 309 5.77 16.36 38.04
N ASN A 310 5.05 15.24 37.90
CA ASN A 310 4.11 14.73 38.91
C ASN A 310 4.75 13.64 39.80
N LYS A 311 4.06 13.22 40.87
CA LYS A 311 4.58 12.28 41.88
C LYS A 311 5.06 10.95 41.27
N ASN A 312 6.29 10.55 41.65
CA ASN A 312 7.01 9.30 41.33
C ASN A 312 7.83 9.33 40.02
N THR A 313 8.85 10.20 39.96
CA THR A 313 9.90 10.15 38.94
C THR A 313 11.18 9.60 39.57
N GLU A 314 11.77 8.57 38.99
CA GLU A 314 13.07 8.03 39.39
C GLU A 314 14.13 8.41 38.35
N LEU A 315 15.24 9.00 38.83
CA LEU A 315 16.35 9.46 38.00
C LEU A 315 17.58 8.61 38.30
N HIS A 316 18.10 7.92 37.28
CA HIS A 316 19.30 7.09 37.40
C HIS A 316 20.42 7.63 36.51
N SER A 317 21.51 8.09 37.13
CA SER A 317 22.73 8.69 36.56
C SER A 317 22.55 10.01 35.80
N LEU A 318 23.20 11.06 36.30
CA LEU A 318 23.45 12.35 35.66
C LEU A 318 24.97 12.47 35.50
N ASP A 319 25.50 12.28 34.30
CA ASP A 319 26.90 12.59 33.95
C ASP A 319 26.93 13.60 32.80
#